data_AF-W2IST8-F1
#
_entry.id   AF-W2IST8-F1
#
_cell.length_a   1.000
_cell.length_b   1.000
_cell.length_c   1.000
_cell.angle_alpha   90.00
_cell.angle_beta   90.00
_cell.angle_gamma   90.00
#
_symmetry.space_group_name_H-M   'P 1'
#
loop_
_entity.id
_entity.type
_entity.pdbx_description
1 polymer ?
#
loop_
_entity_poly.entity_id
_entity_poly.type
_entity_poly.pdbx_seq_one_letter_code
_entity_poly.pdbx_strand_id
1 'polypeptide(L)'
;MEKDVLNRLRHPNIIRLYQTFQDDNNLYFLLELLDGGELLSHLLHEGRQLGLDEDLARFYLADVASAVEYMHANQMLHRDLKPENMVVCKNTGGHLKLIDFGTAKNLADSKLNGPNFVGTPEYMPPETIDNKEPTYASDMWAFGCIVYQLLTGETPFSGGSAYLTFLRVQDGSYYLPDYLSDDAKDLISKLLQKDPKNRLGGTEANAMSAVKAHPFFKGIDFDNHIQAQQPASQFCGSELFQLVKRLAAMERARNLQDPLSFEGDVLQEQIKTLSSRDRSILMHILRRKQIVHLPGLYPRFFSSVSRGRCLYAHNHGYIGFTHDLQNQWSDNFSFMQLSGPKLGHATALTEADNRGGSAWETESAAFLEAVKVLNARQPAFVVICGDFINAKPRDEFYDAQVVAFQELLNQINPQIRLVFAAGSDEFGNKNELTKYQERFGDARFSFWYGGIKCIVVNTVILCHEKYFKEEVAAQTEWMKKELENGKLCARGTVVISGHSLRPTMLSTNTVNNNDRATSNSDIPEQVCTIVS
;
A
#
# COMPACT_ATOMS: atom_id res chain seq x y z
N MET A 1 20.44 29.37 15.95
CA MET A 1 20.56 28.11 15.19
C MET A 1 20.29 28.34 13.71
N GLU A 2 19.05 28.49 13.24
CA GLU A 2 18.74 28.59 11.79
C GLU A 2 19.51 29.71 11.06
N LYS A 3 19.55 30.91 11.64
CA LYS A 3 20.39 32.02 11.17
C LYS A 3 21.87 31.61 11.01
N ASP A 4 22.40 30.85 11.96
CA ASP A 4 23.82 30.46 11.97
C ASP A 4 24.10 29.42 10.89
N VAL A 5 23.16 28.51 10.64
CA VAL A 5 23.21 27.51 9.57
C VAL A 5 23.20 28.20 8.20
N LEU A 6 22.20 29.04 7.94
CA LEU A 6 22.04 29.72 6.65
C LEU A 6 23.18 30.72 6.34
N ASN A 7 23.86 31.26 7.35
CA ASN A 7 25.04 32.10 7.13
C ASN A 7 26.28 31.30 6.74
N ARG A 8 26.39 30.03 7.17
CA ARG A 8 27.53 29.15 6.85
C ARG A 8 27.37 28.49 5.48
N LEU A 9 26.14 28.11 5.12
CA LEU A 9 25.88 27.38 3.89
C LEU A 9 25.80 28.31 2.67
N ARG A 10 26.60 28.02 1.64
CA ARG A 10 26.63 28.72 0.36
C ARG A 10 26.65 27.72 -0.78
N HIS A 11 25.47 27.39 -1.30
CA HIS A 11 25.27 26.41 -2.37
C HIS A 11 24.14 26.85 -3.30
N PRO A 12 24.20 26.63 -4.62
CA PRO A 12 23.14 27.01 -5.56
C PRO A 12 21.77 26.42 -5.20
N ASN A 13 21.73 25.16 -4.75
CA ASN A 13 20.51 24.45 -4.35
C ASN A 13 20.11 24.65 -2.86
N ILE A 14 20.63 25.67 -2.18
CA ILE A 14 20.22 26.04 -0.82
C ILE A 14 19.76 27.50 -0.83
N ILE A 15 18.64 27.81 -0.17
CA ILE A 15 18.13 29.18 -0.08
C ILE A 15 19.15 30.13 0.54
N ARG A 16 19.32 31.30 -0.06
CA ARG A 16 20.25 32.31 0.46
C ARG A 16 19.58 33.20 1.50
N LEU A 17 20.16 33.26 2.70
CA LEU A 17 19.92 34.34 3.65
C LEU A 17 20.79 35.55 3.32
N TYR A 18 20.15 36.70 3.07
CA TYR A 18 20.82 37.97 2.83
C TYR A 18 21.08 38.73 4.13
N GLN A 19 20.06 38.85 4.98
CA GLN A 19 20.14 39.63 6.21
C GLN A 19 19.10 39.17 7.24
N THR A 20 19.36 39.44 8.52
CA THR A 20 18.39 39.29 9.60
C THR A 20 18.18 40.62 10.31
N PHE A 21 16.96 40.91 10.72
CA PHE A 21 16.61 42.05 11.57
C PHE A 21 15.56 41.63 12.60
N GLN A 22 15.33 42.47 13.61
CA GLN A 22 14.36 42.21 14.67
C GLN A 22 13.73 43.52 15.11
N ASP A 23 12.49 43.43 15.56
CA ASP A 23 11.85 44.49 16.36
C ASP A 23 11.55 43.94 17.77
N ASP A 24 10.74 44.66 18.55
CA ASP A 24 10.43 44.28 19.93
C ASP A 24 9.63 42.97 20.03
N ASN A 25 8.96 42.54 18.96
CA ASN A 25 8.03 41.40 18.97
C ASN A 25 8.40 40.27 18.01
N ASN A 26 9.19 40.54 16.96
CA ASN A 26 9.40 39.62 15.85
C ASN A 26 10.86 39.56 15.40
N LEU A 27 11.23 38.39 14.87
CA LEU A 27 12.47 38.17 14.13
C LEU A 27 12.15 38.08 12.64
N TYR A 28 12.99 38.69 11.81
CA TYR A 28 12.78 38.77 10.37
C TYR A 28 14.01 38.29 9.60
N PHE A 29 13.78 37.38 8.66
CA PHE A 29 14.81 36.86 7.77
C PHE A 29 14.56 37.39 6.35
N LEU A 30 15.53 38.11 5.80
CA LEU A 30 15.54 38.52 4.40
C LEU A 30 16.17 37.40 3.58
N LEU A 31 15.33 36.60 2.94
CA LEU A 31 15.71 35.44 2.15
C LEU A 31 15.66 35.74 0.64
N GLU A 32 16.32 34.88 -0.14
CA GLU A 32 16.13 34.78 -1.59
C GLU A 32 14.66 34.54 -1.93
N LEU A 33 14.13 35.30 -2.90
CA LEU A 33 12.77 35.12 -3.39
C LEU A 33 12.73 33.95 -4.38
N LEU A 34 11.92 32.94 -4.07
CA LEU A 34 11.72 31.76 -4.91
C LEU A 34 10.33 31.79 -5.55
N ASP A 35 10.21 31.44 -6.84
CA ASP A 35 9.05 31.79 -7.68
C ASP A 35 8.35 30.61 -8.38
N GLY A 36 8.83 29.38 -8.18
CA GLY A 36 8.25 28.17 -8.78
C GLY A 36 7.40 27.32 -7.83
N GLY A 37 7.30 27.68 -6.54
CA GLY A 37 6.48 26.97 -5.57
C GLY A 37 7.07 25.63 -5.09
N GLU A 38 6.45 25.06 -4.06
CA GLU A 38 6.88 23.81 -3.41
C GLU A 38 6.83 22.62 -4.37
N LEU A 39 7.85 21.77 -4.36
CA LEU A 39 7.94 20.56 -5.18
C LEU A 39 6.76 19.62 -4.96
N LEU A 40 6.22 19.56 -3.73
CA LEU A 40 5.02 18.78 -3.43
C LEU A 40 3.84 19.16 -4.34
N SER A 41 3.67 20.46 -4.62
CA SER A 41 2.60 20.95 -5.50
C SER A 41 2.80 20.54 -6.96
N HIS A 42 4.05 20.32 -7.39
CA HIS A 42 4.36 19.82 -8.75
C HIS A 42 4.00 18.35 -8.96
N LEU A 43 3.76 17.59 -7.89
CA LEU A 43 3.24 16.22 -7.95
C LEU A 43 1.73 16.17 -8.24
N LEU A 44 1.01 17.29 -8.11
CA LEU A 44 -0.44 17.33 -8.22
C LEU A 44 -0.90 17.32 -9.69
N HIS A 45 -1.65 16.28 -10.05
CA HIS A 45 -2.39 16.20 -11.30
C HIS A 45 -3.89 16.10 -11.02
N GLU A 46 -4.64 17.17 -11.31
CA GLU A 46 -6.08 17.32 -11.01
C GLU A 46 -6.40 17.01 -9.53
N GLY A 47 -5.62 17.59 -8.62
CA GLY A 47 -5.82 17.46 -7.17
C GLY A 47 -5.34 16.16 -6.53
N ARG A 48 -4.65 15.28 -7.27
CA ARG A 48 -4.09 14.02 -6.75
C ARG A 48 -2.62 13.89 -7.11
N GLN A 49 -1.81 13.40 -6.17
CA GLN A 49 -0.39 13.12 -6.40
C GLN A 49 -0.22 11.81 -7.20
N LEU A 50 0.51 11.83 -8.32
CA LEU A 50 0.69 10.66 -9.21
C LEU A 50 2.12 10.13 -9.31
N GLY A 51 3.12 10.95 -8.99
CA GLY A 51 4.52 10.67 -9.30
C GLY A 51 4.94 11.29 -10.62
N LEU A 52 6.17 11.75 -10.68
CA LEU A 52 6.79 12.36 -11.85
C LEU A 52 7.29 11.29 -12.82
N ASP A 53 7.56 11.74 -14.04
CA ASP A 53 8.41 10.99 -14.95
C ASP A 53 9.79 10.75 -14.32
N GLU A 54 10.39 9.58 -14.58
CA GLU A 54 11.65 9.18 -13.95
C GLU A 54 12.79 10.15 -14.30
N ASP A 55 12.82 10.70 -15.52
CA ASP A 55 13.85 11.66 -15.92
C ASP A 55 13.73 12.98 -15.15
N LEU A 56 12.50 13.46 -14.95
CA LEU A 56 12.24 14.67 -14.17
C LEU A 56 12.50 14.43 -12.68
N ALA A 57 12.10 13.28 -12.14
CA ALA A 57 12.44 12.89 -10.77
C ALA A 57 13.96 12.84 -10.58
N ARG A 58 14.70 12.23 -11.51
CA ARG A 58 16.17 12.16 -11.49
C ARG A 58 16.82 13.54 -11.52
N PHE A 59 16.31 14.45 -12.35
CA PHE A 59 16.77 15.85 -12.43
C PHE A 59 16.64 16.56 -11.06
N TYR A 60 15.48 16.46 -10.43
CA TYR A 60 15.24 17.05 -9.12
C TYR A 60 16.02 16.38 -7.99
N LEU A 61 16.10 15.05 -8.00
CA LEU A 61 16.86 14.29 -7.01
C LEU A 61 18.36 14.59 -7.08
N ALA A 62 18.89 14.95 -8.25
CA ALA A 62 20.27 15.37 -8.40
C ALA A 62 20.56 16.72 -7.71
N ASP A 63 19.63 17.68 -7.78
CA ASP A 63 19.73 18.95 -7.03
C ASP A 63 19.74 18.70 -5.51
N VAL A 64 18.83 17.84 -5.05
CA VAL A 64 18.72 17.50 -3.62
C VAL A 64 19.97 16.77 -3.15
N ALA A 65 20.46 15.78 -3.91
CA ALA A 65 21.69 15.06 -3.58
C ALA A 65 22.90 15.99 -3.49
N SER A 66 23.03 16.95 -4.42
CA SER A 66 24.09 17.96 -4.39
C SER A 66 24.01 18.86 -3.15
N ALA A 67 22.81 19.35 -2.81
CA ALA A 67 22.61 20.16 -1.61
C ALA A 67 22.95 19.40 -0.31
N VAL A 68 22.47 18.16 -0.19
CA VAL A 68 22.68 17.32 1.00
C VAL A 68 24.15 16.93 1.15
N GLU A 69 24.84 16.56 0.07
CA GLU A 69 26.28 16.28 0.09
C GLU A 69 27.06 17.50 0.60
N TYR A 70 26.73 18.70 0.12
CA TYR A 70 27.36 19.94 0.58
C TYR A 70 27.08 20.21 2.07
N MET A 71 25.85 20.00 2.54
CA MET A 71 25.51 20.15 3.96
C MET A 71 26.30 19.19 4.84
N HIS A 72 26.36 17.91 4.45
CA HIS A 72 27.04 16.87 5.21
C HIS A 72 28.55 17.13 5.27
N ALA A 73 29.16 17.59 4.18
CA ALA A 73 30.55 18.04 4.15
C ALA A 73 30.84 19.22 5.11
N ASN A 74 29.83 20.04 5.41
CA ASN A 74 29.88 21.11 6.40
C ASN A 74 29.41 20.67 7.81
N GLN A 75 29.29 19.36 8.05
CA GLN A 75 28.88 18.77 9.33
C GLN A 75 27.47 19.22 9.79
N MET A 76 26.59 19.46 8.82
CA MET A 76 25.22 19.89 9.05
C MET A 76 24.22 18.80 8.61
N LEU A 77 23.24 18.51 9.47
CA LEU A 77 22.06 17.69 9.14
C LEU A 77 20.86 18.59 8.90
N HIS A 78 19.98 18.21 7.97
CA HIS A 78 18.72 18.93 7.77
C HIS A 78 17.62 18.46 8.72
N ARG A 79 17.40 17.14 8.85
CA ARG A 79 16.39 16.47 9.70
C ARG A 79 14.91 16.70 9.39
N ASP A 80 14.58 17.42 8.32
CA ASP A 80 13.19 17.55 7.83
C ASP A 80 13.18 17.68 6.30
N LEU A 81 13.94 16.81 5.62
CA LEU A 81 13.90 16.71 4.16
C LEU A 81 12.56 16.13 3.72
N LYS A 82 11.83 16.90 2.92
CA LYS A 82 10.54 16.55 2.32
C LYS A 82 10.24 17.50 1.15
N PRO A 83 9.40 17.12 0.17
CA PRO A 83 9.12 17.98 -0.99
C PRO A 83 8.49 19.35 -0.66
N GLU A 84 7.88 19.52 0.50
CA GLU A 84 7.39 20.81 1.02
C GLU A 84 8.54 21.78 1.31
N ASN A 85 9.70 21.25 1.73
CA ASN A 85 10.90 22.02 2.04
C ASN A 85 11.83 22.14 0.81
N MET A 86 11.28 21.96 -0.40
CA MET A 86 11.99 22.06 -1.67
C MET A 86 11.20 22.95 -2.62
N VAL A 87 11.82 24.00 -3.14
CA VAL A 87 11.13 24.96 -4.01
C VAL A 87 11.76 24.94 -5.39
N VAL A 88 10.90 24.77 -6.42
CA VAL A 88 11.28 24.89 -7.82
C VAL A 88 11.55 26.35 -8.14
N CYS A 89 12.62 26.64 -8.88
CA CYS A 89 13.05 28.00 -9.18
C CYS A 89 13.07 28.24 -10.69
N LYS A 90 12.13 29.05 -11.20
CA LYS A 90 11.97 29.26 -12.66
C LYS A 90 13.14 30.04 -13.25
N ASN A 91 13.66 31.01 -12.49
CA ASN A 91 14.79 31.84 -12.91
C ASN A 91 16.12 31.07 -12.98
N THR A 92 16.19 29.88 -12.40
CA THR A 92 17.34 28.97 -12.48
C THR A 92 16.96 27.73 -13.27
N GLY A 93 16.25 27.88 -14.39
CA GLY A 93 15.97 26.77 -15.31
C GLY A 93 15.10 25.64 -14.75
N GLY A 94 14.40 25.86 -13.63
CA GLY A 94 13.59 24.85 -12.95
C GLY A 94 14.31 24.10 -11.82
N HIS A 95 15.56 24.44 -11.48
CA HIS A 95 16.30 23.78 -10.40
C HIS A 95 15.65 23.97 -9.02
N LEU A 96 15.93 23.02 -8.11
CA LEU A 96 15.44 23.06 -6.74
C LEU A 96 16.36 23.83 -5.79
N LYS A 97 15.74 24.47 -4.80
CA LYS A 97 16.42 24.96 -3.60
C LYS A 97 15.77 24.38 -2.35
N LEU A 98 16.61 23.89 -1.43
CA LEU A 98 16.19 23.52 -0.09
C LEU A 98 15.89 24.76 0.75
N ILE A 99 14.80 24.69 1.51
CA ILE A 99 14.34 25.72 2.44
C ILE A 99 14.12 25.10 3.83
N ASP A 100 13.81 25.96 4.82
CA ASP A 100 13.47 25.60 6.21
C ASP A 100 14.56 24.79 6.93
N PHE A 101 15.46 25.52 7.61
CA PHE A 101 16.54 24.93 8.40
C PHE A 101 16.24 25.02 9.90
N GLY A 102 14.96 25.19 10.27
CA GLY A 102 14.52 25.34 11.66
C GLY A 102 14.82 24.11 12.52
N THR A 103 14.89 22.93 11.91
CA THR A 103 15.23 21.66 12.58
C THR A 103 16.66 21.20 12.32
N ALA A 104 17.50 21.98 11.63
CA ALA A 104 18.86 21.57 11.29
C ALA A 104 19.71 21.27 12.55
N LYS A 105 20.72 20.41 12.42
CA LYS A 105 21.63 20.05 13.52
C LYS A 105 23.07 20.23 13.11
N ASN A 106 23.83 20.96 13.92
CA ASN A 106 25.27 21.09 13.74
C ASN A 106 25.98 20.01 14.55
N LEU A 107 26.73 19.15 13.86
CA LEU A 107 27.46 18.04 14.49
C LEU A 107 28.81 18.47 15.06
N ALA A 108 29.34 19.61 14.62
CA ALA A 108 30.59 20.19 15.14
C ALA A 108 30.38 21.07 16.38
N ASP A 109 29.22 21.72 16.51
CA ASP A 109 28.87 22.56 17.66
C ASP A 109 27.42 22.30 18.10
N SER A 110 27.26 21.55 19.19
CA SER A 110 25.96 21.08 19.66
C SER A 110 25.21 22.06 20.56
N LYS A 111 25.78 23.21 20.92
CA LYS A 111 25.23 24.14 21.92
C LYS A 111 23.85 24.69 21.58
N LEU A 112 23.55 24.84 20.29
CA LEU A 112 22.30 25.43 19.81
C LEU A 112 21.34 24.38 19.24
N ASN A 113 21.67 23.09 19.33
CA ASN A 113 20.85 22.03 18.76
C ASN A 113 19.55 21.83 19.55
N GLY A 114 18.44 21.72 18.82
CA GLY A 114 17.14 21.33 19.38
C GLY A 114 17.03 19.84 19.73
N PRO A 115 15.83 19.37 20.10
CA PRO A 115 15.60 17.96 20.46
C PRO A 115 15.88 16.99 19.30
N ASN A 116 16.07 15.71 19.62
CA ASN A 116 16.34 14.66 18.63
C ASN A 116 15.08 14.25 17.86
N PHE A 117 13.93 14.16 18.54
CA PHE A 117 12.64 13.84 17.95
C PHE A 117 12.02 15.08 17.31
N VAL A 118 12.30 15.29 16.02
CA VAL A 118 11.75 16.37 15.18
C VAL A 118 11.59 15.86 13.74
N GLY A 119 10.75 16.54 12.97
CA GLY A 119 10.52 16.26 11.55
C GLY A 119 9.09 15.84 11.26
N THR A 120 8.88 15.37 10.04
CA THR A 120 7.56 14.94 9.55
C THR A 120 7.45 13.42 9.59
N PRO A 121 6.40 12.83 10.20
CA PRO A 121 6.34 11.38 10.48
C PRO A 121 6.67 10.45 9.31
N GLU A 122 6.24 10.80 8.10
CA GLU A 122 6.42 9.99 6.88
C GLU A 122 7.87 9.92 6.38
N TYR A 123 8.73 10.84 6.81
CA TYR A 123 10.15 10.94 6.42
C TYR A 123 11.10 10.68 7.60
N MET A 124 10.58 10.53 8.82
CA MET A 124 11.40 10.21 9.98
C MET A 124 11.95 8.79 9.87
N PRO A 125 13.27 8.59 10.11
CA PRO A 125 13.84 7.25 10.12
C PRO A 125 13.55 6.52 11.45
N PRO A 126 13.66 5.18 11.48
CA PRO A 126 13.38 4.38 12.67
C PRO A 126 14.18 4.81 13.92
N GLU A 127 15.45 5.19 13.76
CA GLU A 127 16.27 5.62 14.89
C GLU A 127 15.80 6.93 15.51
N THR A 128 15.24 7.86 14.72
CA THR A 128 14.67 9.11 15.24
C THR A 128 13.37 8.87 15.99
N ILE A 129 12.54 7.94 15.52
CA ILE A 129 11.31 7.51 16.21
C ILE A 129 11.64 6.90 17.57
N ASP A 130 12.72 6.13 17.64
CA ASP A 130 13.26 5.58 18.89
C ASP A 130 14.00 6.63 19.76
N ASN A 131 13.94 7.90 19.39
CA ASN A 131 14.61 9.03 20.05
C ASN A 131 16.14 8.88 20.17
N LYS A 132 16.77 8.15 19.25
CA LYS A 132 18.23 8.05 19.13
C LYS A 132 18.79 9.29 18.45
N GLU A 133 20.10 9.50 18.61
CA GLU A 133 20.81 10.62 17.98
C GLU A 133 20.75 10.51 16.44
N PRO A 134 20.23 11.53 15.73
CA PRO A 134 20.22 11.54 14.27
C PRO A 134 21.65 11.69 13.72
N THR A 135 21.90 11.09 12.57
CA THR A 135 23.20 11.08 11.89
C THR A 135 23.04 11.48 10.42
N TYR A 136 24.13 11.51 9.64
CA TYR A 136 24.04 11.73 8.19
C TYR A 136 23.11 10.72 7.52
N ALA A 137 23.11 9.47 7.99
CA ALA A 137 22.23 8.42 7.51
C ALA A 137 20.73 8.73 7.73
N SER A 138 20.38 9.59 8.68
CA SER A 138 18.99 10.01 8.91
C SER A 138 18.46 10.86 7.76
N ASP A 139 19.28 11.76 7.20
CA ASP A 139 18.94 12.49 5.97
C ASP A 139 18.92 11.55 4.74
N MET A 140 19.78 10.52 4.71
CA MET A 140 19.77 9.51 3.63
C MET A 140 18.45 8.71 3.58
N TRP A 141 17.87 8.38 4.73
CA TRP A 141 16.54 7.76 4.80
C TRP A 141 15.46 8.67 4.23
N ALA A 142 15.43 9.94 4.68
CA ALA A 142 14.46 10.91 4.19
C ALA A 142 14.60 11.11 2.67
N PHE A 143 15.84 11.16 2.16
CA PHE A 143 16.12 11.16 0.72
C PHE A 143 15.52 9.93 0.02
N GLY A 144 15.66 8.72 0.59
CA GLY A 144 15.00 7.51 0.07
C GLY A 144 13.47 7.60 0.03
N CYS A 145 12.84 8.18 1.06
CA CYS A 145 11.40 8.45 1.06
C CYS A 145 11.01 9.44 -0.06
N ILE A 146 11.82 10.47 -0.30
CA ILE A 146 11.60 11.44 -1.38
C ILE A 146 11.77 10.78 -2.75
N VAL A 147 12.79 9.93 -2.97
CA VAL A 147 12.93 9.17 -4.22
C VAL A 147 11.67 8.37 -4.50
N TYR A 148 11.18 7.62 -3.51
CA TYR A 148 9.96 6.84 -3.63
C TYR A 148 8.74 7.72 -3.96
N GLN A 149 8.56 8.84 -3.25
CA GLN A 149 7.41 9.71 -3.43
C GLN A 149 7.43 10.49 -4.76
N LEU A 150 8.60 10.93 -5.21
CA LEU A 150 8.69 11.58 -6.51
C LEU A 150 8.37 10.61 -7.65
N LEU A 151 8.62 9.30 -7.50
CA LEU A 151 8.33 8.31 -8.53
C LEU A 151 6.90 7.74 -8.46
N THR A 152 6.30 7.70 -7.27
CA THR A 152 4.99 7.04 -7.06
C THR A 152 3.86 7.99 -6.68
N GLY A 153 4.19 9.20 -6.24
CA GLY A 153 3.23 10.18 -5.74
C GLY A 153 2.70 9.88 -4.34
N GLU A 154 3.30 8.95 -3.58
CA GLU A 154 2.96 8.67 -2.19
C GLU A 154 4.20 8.34 -1.36
N THR A 155 4.14 8.47 -0.03
CA THR A 155 5.25 8.10 0.84
C THR A 155 5.25 6.59 1.12
N PRO A 156 6.42 5.96 1.31
CA PRO A 156 6.52 4.50 1.47
C PRO A 156 5.86 4.00 2.77
N PHE A 157 5.86 4.84 3.80
CA PHE A 157 5.29 4.56 5.11
C PHE A 157 4.23 5.61 5.41
N SER A 158 2.98 5.36 5.00
CA SER A 158 1.84 6.23 5.32
C SER A 158 0.78 5.47 6.11
N GLY A 159 0.27 6.10 7.17
CA GLY A 159 -0.83 5.61 7.98
C GLY A 159 -1.87 6.70 8.22
N GLY A 160 -3.08 6.32 8.60
CA GLY A 160 -4.16 7.27 8.88
C GLY A 160 -3.92 8.20 10.09
N SER A 161 -2.78 8.04 10.79
CA SER A 161 -2.31 8.93 11.86
C SER A 161 -0.77 8.90 11.93
N ALA A 162 -0.17 9.86 12.63
CA ALA A 162 1.27 9.89 12.88
C ALA A 162 1.76 8.63 13.60
N TYR A 163 1.00 8.15 14.59
CA TYR A 163 1.35 6.93 15.32
C TYR A 163 1.33 5.69 14.44
N LEU A 164 0.29 5.52 13.60
CA LEU A 164 0.24 4.41 12.64
C LEU A 164 1.37 4.49 11.61
N THR A 165 1.77 5.71 11.23
CA THR A 165 2.93 5.94 10.37
C THR A 165 4.22 5.47 11.04
N PHE A 166 4.43 5.79 12.32
CA PHE A 166 5.59 5.30 13.07
C PHE A 166 5.66 3.78 13.16
N LEU A 167 4.52 3.11 13.39
CA LEU A 167 4.46 1.64 13.38
C LEU A 167 4.89 1.07 12.02
N ARG A 168 4.50 1.69 10.90
CA ARG A 168 4.92 1.28 9.56
C ARG A 168 6.41 1.50 9.31
N VAL A 169 6.96 2.63 9.75
CA VAL A 169 8.40 2.89 9.67
C VAL A 169 9.19 1.85 10.47
N GLN A 170 8.75 1.53 11.70
CA GLN A 170 9.37 0.52 12.54
C GLN A 170 9.23 -0.89 11.97
N ASP A 171 8.13 -1.20 11.29
CA ASP A 171 7.95 -2.46 10.54
C ASP A 171 8.82 -2.53 9.29
N GLY A 172 9.07 -1.38 8.63
CA GLY A 172 9.96 -1.24 7.48
C GLY A 172 9.48 -1.95 6.22
N SER A 173 8.22 -2.42 6.19
CA SER A 173 7.59 -3.00 5.01
C SER A 173 6.94 -1.91 4.16
N TYR A 174 7.28 -1.88 2.87
CA TYR A 174 6.69 -1.02 1.86
C TYR A 174 6.60 -1.79 0.53
N TYR A 175 5.76 -1.31 -0.38
CA TYR A 175 5.56 -1.94 -1.68
C TYR A 175 6.34 -1.19 -2.76
N LEU A 176 7.05 -1.90 -3.64
CA LEU A 176 7.70 -1.32 -4.81
C LEU A 176 6.86 -1.62 -6.06
N PRO A 177 6.28 -0.61 -6.72
CA PRO A 177 5.49 -0.83 -7.93
C PRO A 177 6.30 -1.45 -9.08
N ASP A 178 5.66 -2.37 -9.80
CA ASP A 178 6.32 -3.11 -10.89
C ASP A 178 6.80 -2.21 -12.03
N TYR A 179 6.13 -1.08 -12.26
CA TYR A 179 6.46 -0.15 -13.35
C TYR A 179 7.74 0.67 -13.12
N LEU A 180 8.25 0.72 -11.88
CA LEU A 180 9.51 1.38 -11.58
C LEU A 180 10.68 0.65 -12.24
N SER A 181 11.69 1.41 -12.68
CA SER A 181 12.94 0.83 -13.20
C SER A 181 13.66 0.02 -12.11
N ASP A 182 14.44 -0.97 -12.53
CA ASP A 182 15.22 -1.79 -11.59
C ASP A 182 16.23 -0.92 -10.82
N ASP A 183 16.82 0.09 -11.47
CA ASP A 183 17.72 1.05 -10.84
C ASP A 183 17.02 1.90 -9.76
N ALA A 184 15.76 2.30 -9.98
CA ALA A 184 14.97 3.01 -8.99
C ALA A 184 14.62 2.11 -7.78
N LYS A 185 14.17 0.87 -8.05
CA LYS A 185 13.88 -0.12 -7.00
C LYS A 185 15.13 -0.41 -6.16
N ASP A 186 16.27 -0.61 -6.80
CA ASP A 186 17.56 -0.87 -6.16
C ASP A 186 17.98 0.33 -5.27
N LEU A 187 17.93 1.55 -5.80
CA LEU A 187 18.26 2.77 -5.03
C LEU A 187 17.38 2.92 -3.78
N ILE A 188 16.06 2.81 -3.94
CA ILE A 188 15.10 2.93 -2.83
C ILE A 188 15.41 1.85 -1.77
N SER A 189 15.61 0.60 -2.20
CA SER A 189 15.87 -0.51 -1.30
C SER A 189 17.17 -0.34 -0.49
N LYS A 190 18.22 0.21 -1.10
CA LYS A 190 19.50 0.46 -0.42
C LYS A 190 19.44 1.67 0.52
N LEU A 191 18.55 2.64 0.30
CA LEU A 191 18.38 3.80 1.18
C LEU A 191 17.44 3.53 2.35
N LEU A 192 16.33 2.81 2.12
CA LEU A 192 15.31 2.51 3.13
C LEU A 192 15.67 1.26 3.95
N GLN A 193 16.87 1.27 4.54
CA GLN A 193 17.34 0.25 5.47
C GLN A 193 17.11 0.69 6.92
N LYS A 194 16.53 -0.20 7.74
CA LYS A 194 16.24 0.11 9.15
C LYS A 194 17.51 0.45 9.94
N ASP A 195 18.55 -0.36 9.78
CA ASP A 195 19.86 -0.08 10.37
C ASP A 195 20.54 1.03 9.55
N PRO A 196 20.84 2.21 10.15
CA PRO A 196 21.53 3.30 9.48
C PRO A 196 22.86 2.89 8.82
N LYS A 197 23.56 1.89 9.37
CA LYS A 197 24.85 1.42 8.83
C LYS A 197 24.73 0.68 7.50
N ASN A 198 23.56 0.10 7.23
CA ASN A 198 23.31 -0.65 6.01
C ASN A 198 22.77 0.23 4.87
N ARG A 199 22.47 1.51 5.15
CA ARG A 199 22.02 2.46 4.13
C ARG A 199 23.14 2.73 3.12
N LEU A 200 22.79 2.98 1.87
CA LEU A 200 23.76 3.35 0.83
C LEU A 200 24.62 4.53 1.28
N GLY A 201 25.95 4.37 1.28
CA GLY A 201 26.91 5.37 1.76
C GLY A 201 27.19 5.32 3.27
N GLY A 202 26.40 4.57 4.04
CA GLY A 202 26.59 4.37 5.48
C GLY A 202 26.29 5.62 6.31
N THR A 203 27.03 5.78 7.41
CA THR A 203 26.83 6.85 8.40
C THR A 203 27.84 7.98 8.31
N GLU A 204 28.66 8.02 7.25
CA GLU A 204 29.73 8.99 7.08
C GLU A 204 29.24 10.26 6.36
N ALA A 205 29.95 11.38 6.53
CA ALA A 205 29.59 12.66 5.92
C ALA A 205 29.61 12.65 4.38
N ASN A 206 30.35 11.73 3.75
CA ASN A 206 30.41 11.57 2.30
C ASN A 206 29.46 10.48 1.77
N ALA A 207 28.50 10.01 2.57
CA ALA A 207 27.57 8.95 2.18
C ALA A 207 26.83 9.26 0.86
N MET A 208 26.52 10.54 0.62
CA MET A 208 25.83 10.99 -0.59
C MET A 208 26.63 10.76 -1.88
N SER A 209 27.96 10.67 -1.82
CA SER A 209 28.77 10.34 -3.01
C SER A 209 28.46 8.93 -3.53
N ALA A 210 28.09 7.98 -2.66
CA ALA A 210 27.66 6.64 -3.08
C ALA A 210 26.29 6.66 -3.78
N VAL A 211 25.40 7.57 -3.37
CA VAL A 211 24.11 7.81 -4.04
C VAL A 211 24.31 8.42 -5.42
N LYS A 212 25.14 9.46 -5.53
CA LYS A 212 25.46 10.10 -6.82
C LYS A 212 26.09 9.13 -7.82
N ALA A 213 26.85 8.15 -7.34
CA ALA A 213 27.46 7.09 -8.15
C ALA A 213 26.51 5.94 -8.54
N HIS A 214 25.27 5.95 -8.04
CA HIS A 214 24.29 4.89 -8.29
C HIS A 214 23.85 4.87 -9.76
N PRO A 215 23.60 3.69 -10.38
CA PRO A 215 23.11 3.58 -11.77
C PRO A 215 21.86 4.41 -12.08
N PHE A 216 20.99 4.63 -11.09
CA PHE A 216 19.82 5.52 -11.22
C PHE A 216 20.19 6.93 -11.69
N PHE A 217 21.37 7.46 -11.35
CA PHE A 217 21.86 8.77 -11.79
C PHE A 217 22.76 8.71 -13.03
N LYS A 218 22.79 7.59 -13.74
CA LYS A 218 23.59 7.44 -14.96
C LYS A 218 23.22 8.53 -15.98
N GLY A 219 24.25 9.27 -16.43
CA GLY A 219 24.09 10.36 -17.39
C GLY A 219 23.91 11.74 -16.76
N ILE A 220 23.79 11.85 -15.43
CA ILE A 220 23.83 13.13 -14.73
C ILE A 220 25.29 13.56 -14.56
N ASP A 221 25.62 14.74 -15.07
CA ASP A 221 26.86 15.45 -14.75
C ASP A 221 26.61 16.33 -13.53
N PHE A 222 26.94 15.83 -12.34
CA PHE A 222 26.70 16.54 -11.09
C PHE A 222 27.51 17.84 -10.95
N ASP A 223 28.66 17.96 -11.62
CA ASP A 223 29.51 19.16 -11.52
C ASP A 223 28.91 20.32 -12.33
N ASN A 224 28.22 20.01 -13.43
CA ASN A 224 27.56 21.00 -14.29
C ASN A 224 26.03 20.94 -14.25
N HIS A 225 25.44 20.20 -13.29
CA HIS A 225 23.99 19.94 -13.25
C HIS A 225 23.16 21.22 -13.21
N ILE A 226 23.65 22.27 -12.53
CA ILE A 226 22.98 23.58 -12.44
C ILE A 226 22.78 24.29 -13.80
N GLN A 227 23.43 23.80 -14.86
CA GLN A 227 23.29 24.28 -16.23
C GLN A 227 22.40 23.38 -17.07
N ALA A 228 21.97 22.23 -16.54
CA ALA A 228 21.14 21.28 -17.25
C ALA A 228 19.72 21.84 -17.44
N GLN A 229 19.08 21.42 -18.53
CA GLN A 229 17.71 21.80 -18.80
C GLN A 229 16.74 20.82 -18.15
N GLN A 230 15.72 21.34 -17.48
CA GLN A 230 14.63 20.53 -16.93
C GLN A 230 13.96 19.68 -18.04
N PRO A 231 13.74 18.37 -17.80
CA PRO A 231 12.98 17.51 -18.71
C PRO A 231 11.55 18.01 -18.96
N ALA A 232 11.04 17.80 -20.18
CA ALA A 232 9.71 18.27 -20.59
C ALA A 232 8.55 17.37 -20.12
N SER A 233 8.79 16.06 -19.95
CA SER A 233 7.78 15.11 -19.44
C SER A 233 7.60 15.33 -17.94
N GLN A 234 6.36 15.57 -17.50
CA GLN A 234 6.09 15.85 -16.10
C GLN A 234 5.68 14.61 -15.31
N PHE A 235 4.68 13.86 -15.77
CA PHE A 235 4.10 12.74 -15.03
C PHE A 235 4.32 11.41 -15.74
N CYS A 236 4.60 10.38 -14.96
CA CYS A 236 4.65 9.01 -15.43
C CYS A 236 3.27 8.58 -15.97
N GLY A 237 3.23 8.05 -17.21
CA GLY A 237 2.00 7.58 -17.83
C GLY A 237 1.05 8.68 -18.32
N SER A 238 1.56 9.86 -18.66
CA SER A 238 0.75 10.99 -19.14
C SER A 238 -0.15 10.63 -20.33
N GLU A 239 0.31 9.75 -21.21
CA GLU A 239 -0.43 9.18 -22.34
C GLU A 239 -1.66 8.38 -21.93
N LEU A 240 -1.69 7.84 -20.71
CA LEU A 240 -2.80 7.05 -20.17
C LEU A 240 -3.91 7.91 -19.57
N PHE A 241 -3.69 9.21 -19.35
CA PHE A 241 -4.68 10.07 -18.68
C PHE A 241 -6.00 10.17 -19.42
N GLN A 242 -5.98 10.14 -20.76
CA GLN A 242 -7.22 10.11 -21.55
C GLN A 242 -7.98 8.80 -21.38
N LEU A 243 -7.27 7.67 -21.30
CA LEU A 243 -7.89 6.38 -21.00
C LEU A 243 -8.52 6.36 -19.61
N VAL A 244 -7.82 6.88 -18.60
CA VAL A 244 -8.35 7.03 -17.22
C VAL A 244 -9.64 7.85 -17.19
N LYS A 245 -9.68 9.00 -17.90
CA LYS A 245 -10.88 9.84 -17.99
C LYS A 245 -12.05 9.11 -18.63
N ARG A 246 -11.81 8.37 -19.71
CA ARG A 246 -12.83 7.57 -20.41
C ARG A 246 -13.35 6.43 -19.54
N LEU A 247 -12.47 5.71 -18.84
CA LEU A 247 -12.84 4.67 -17.88
C LEU A 247 -13.71 5.21 -16.74
N ALA A 248 -13.30 6.35 -16.15
CA ALA A 248 -14.07 6.98 -15.09
C ALA A 248 -15.44 7.48 -15.56
N ALA A 249 -15.52 8.07 -16.75
CA ALA A 249 -16.79 8.53 -17.34
C ALA A 249 -17.73 7.36 -17.65
N MET A 250 -17.20 6.29 -18.25
CA MET A 250 -17.96 5.08 -18.54
C MET A 250 -18.52 4.46 -17.26
N GLU A 251 -17.70 4.30 -16.21
CA GLU A 251 -18.16 3.68 -14.96
C GLU A 251 -19.19 4.55 -14.22
N ARG A 252 -19.08 5.88 -14.31
CA ARG A 252 -20.10 6.81 -13.77
C ARG A 252 -21.42 6.75 -14.52
N ALA A 253 -21.40 6.47 -15.82
CA ALA A 253 -22.59 6.36 -16.65
C ALA A 253 -23.23 4.96 -16.60
N ARG A 254 -22.55 3.97 -15.98
CA ARG A 254 -23.02 2.59 -15.92
C ARG A 254 -24.30 2.48 -15.10
N ASN A 255 -25.27 1.73 -15.62
CA ASN A 255 -26.41 1.28 -14.82
C ASN A 255 -25.94 0.24 -13.81
N LEU A 256 -26.07 0.55 -12.52
CA LEU A 256 -25.56 -0.30 -11.44
C LEU A 256 -26.34 -1.60 -11.26
N GLN A 257 -27.50 -1.73 -11.90
CA GLN A 257 -28.29 -2.97 -11.92
C GLN A 257 -27.82 -3.97 -12.98
N ASP A 258 -27.13 -3.49 -14.02
CA ASP A 258 -26.68 -4.36 -15.10
C ASP A 258 -25.46 -5.19 -14.63
N PRO A 259 -25.41 -6.49 -14.97
CA PRO A 259 -24.22 -7.30 -14.75
C PRO A 259 -23.00 -6.69 -15.42
N LEU A 260 -21.82 -6.91 -14.83
CA LEU A 260 -20.57 -6.52 -15.49
C LEU A 260 -20.31 -7.46 -16.68
N SER A 261 -20.22 -6.87 -17.87
CA SER A 261 -19.73 -7.53 -19.08
C SER A 261 -18.78 -6.58 -19.81
N PHE A 262 -17.71 -7.13 -20.36
CA PHE A 262 -16.73 -6.40 -21.16
C PHE A 262 -16.71 -6.88 -22.62
N GLU A 263 -17.71 -7.67 -23.02
CA GLU A 263 -17.82 -8.17 -24.39
C GLU A 263 -18.09 -7.01 -25.35
N GLY A 264 -17.28 -6.90 -26.41
CA GLY A 264 -17.36 -5.78 -27.37
C GLY A 264 -16.91 -4.42 -26.83
N ASP A 265 -16.38 -4.36 -25.60
CA ASP A 265 -15.95 -3.09 -25.01
C ASP A 265 -14.59 -2.64 -25.56
N VAL A 266 -14.60 -1.55 -26.32
CA VAL A 266 -13.41 -0.92 -26.91
C VAL A 266 -12.36 -0.55 -25.85
N LEU A 267 -12.77 -0.13 -24.64
CA LEU A 267 -11.84 0.20 -23.57
C LEU A 267 -11.16 -1.05 -23.01
N GLN A 268 -11.86 -2.18 -22.98
CA GLN A 268 -11.28 -3.46 -22.56
C GLN A 268 -10.20 -3.91 -23.54
N GLU A 269 -10.46 -3.82 -24.84
CA GLU A 269 -9.47 -4.15 -25.87
C GLU A 269 -8.25 -3.23 -25.81
N GLN A 270 -8.45 -1.93 -25.59
CA GLN A 270 -7.34 -1.01 -25.35
C GLN A 270 -6.47 -1.44 -24.16
N ILE A 271 -7.08 -1.79 -23.01
CA ILE A 271 -6.34 -2.26 -21.82
C ILE A 271 -5.55 -3.55 -22.13
N LYS A 272 -6.14 -4.49 -22.88
CA LYS A 272 -5.47 -5.75 -23.26
C LYS A 272 -4.24 -5.52 -24.15
N THR A 273 -4.26 -4.49 -24.99
CA THR A 273 -3.14 -4.14 -25.88
C THR A 273 -2.00 -3.38 -25.20
N LEU A 274 -2.20 -2.91 -23.96
CA LEU A 274 -1.15 -2.21 -23.22
C LEU A 274 -0.01 -3.17 -22.88
N SER A 275 1.21 -2.61 -22.81
CA SER A 275 2.34 -3.34 -22.25
C SER A 275 2.10 -3.67 -20.77
N SER A 276 2.82 -4.67 -20.23
CA SER A 276 2.71 -5.00 -18.80
C SER A 276 3.03 -3.79 -17.91
N ARG A 277 4.00 -2.97 -18.33
CA ARG A 277 4.40 -1.74 -17.66
C ARG A 277 3.26 -0.71 -17.68
N ASP A 278 2.70 -0.40 -18.84
CA ASP A 278 1.65 0.61 -18.96
C ASP A 278 0.36 0.18 -18.25
N ARG A 279 0.07 -1.12 -18.24
CA ARG A 279 -1.04 -1.68 -17.47
C ARG A 279 -0.82 -1.50 -15.96
N SER A 280 0.41 -1.68 -15.47
CA SER A 280 0.78 -1.42 -14.08
C SER A 280 0.66 0.08 -13.73
N ILE A 281 1.14 0.96 -14.61
CA ILE A 281 0.99 2.43 -14.47
C ILE A 281 -0.48 2.83 -14.48
N LEU A 282 -1.30 2.27 -15.39
CA LEU A 282 -2.74 2.53 -15.43
C LEU A 282 -3.41 2.18 -14.10
N MET A 283 -3.14 0.98 -13.57
CA MET A 283 -3.66 0.56 -12.26
C MET A 283 -3.24 1.52 -11.15
N HIS A 284 -1.97 1.94 -11.16
CA HIS A 284 -1.44 2.92 -10.21
C HIS A 284 -2.18 4.26 -10.28
N ILE A 285 -2.36 4.82 -11.48
CA ILE A 285 -3.09 6.08 -11.68
C ILE A 285 -4.53 5.94 -11.19
N LEU A 286 -5.23 4.85 -11.52
CA LEU A 286 -6.61 4.59 -11.06
C LEU A 286 -6.70 4.51 -9.52
N ARG A 287 -5.67 3.94 -8.87
CA ARG A 287 -5.56 3.87 -7.40
C ARG A 287 -5.32 5.25 -6.79
N ARG A 288 -4.38 6.04 -7.31
CA ARG A 288 -4.07 7.40 -6.84
C ARG A 288 -5.22 8.38 -7.07
N LYS A 289 -5.95 8.22 -8.18
CA LYS A 289 -7.21 8.93 -8.45
C LYS A 289 -8.37 8.46 -7.56
N GLN A 290 -8.15 7.44 -6.74
CA GLN A 290 -9.13 6.86 -5.82
C GLN A 290 -10.40 6.40 -6.54
N ILE A 291 -10.28 5.78 -7.71
CA ILE A 291 -11.44 5.27 -8.47
C ILE A 291 -11.40 3.76 -8.71
N VAL A 292 -10.28 3.08 -8.44
CA VAL A 292 -10.18 1.61 -8.56
C VAL A 292 -11.23 0.85 -7.73
N HIS A 293 -11.75 1.48 -6.68
CA HIS A 293 -12.84 0.97 -5.84
C HIS A 293 -14.21 0.94 -6.56
N LEU A 294 -14.32 1.49 -7.77
CA LEU A 294 -15.55 1.37 -8.55
C LEU A 294 -15.64 -0.04 -9.17
N PRO A 295 -16.78 -0.73 -9.09
CA PRO A 295 -16.85 -2.17 -9.37
C PRO A 295 -16.41 -2.62 -10.76
N GLY A 296 -16.63 -1.80 -11.79
CA GLY A 296 -16.31 -2.15 -13.17
C GLY A 296 -14.87 -1.84 -13.59
N LEU A 297 -14.02 -1.27 -12.71
CA LEU A 297 -12.65 -0.89 -13.10
C LEU A 297 -11.62 -1.97 -12.82
N TYR A 298 -11.50 -2.42 -11.57
CA TYR A 298 -10.49 -3.41 -11.20
C TYR A 298 -10.60 -4.74 -11.98
N PRO A 299 -11.79 -5.30 -12.27
CA PRO A 299 -11.89 -6.57 -12.99
C PRO A 299 -11.36 -6.54 -14.43
N ARG A 300 -11.20 -5.36 -15.02
CA ARG A 300 -10.68 -5.17 -16.39
C ARG A 300 -9.23 -5.60 -16.57
N PHE A 301 -8.50 -5.74 -15.47
CA PHE A 301 -7.09 -6.13 -15.47
C PHE A 301 -6.89 -7.64 -15.48
N PHE A 302 -7.98 -8.41 -15.52
CA PHE A 302 -7.98 -9.87 -15.44
C PHE A 302 -8.60 -10.50 -16.69
N SER A 303 -8.41 -11.81 -16.84
CA SER A 303 -8.89 -12.56 -18.00
C SER A 303 -10.41 -12.64 -18.11
N SER A 304 -11.12 -12.53 -17.00
CA SER A 304 -12.58 -12.43 -16.94
C SER A 304 -13.04 -11.52 -15.80
N VAL A 305 -14.27 -11.00 -15.92
CA VAL A 305 -14.94 -10.20 -14.88
C VAL A 305 -14.98 -10.97 -13.56
N SER A 306 -15.43 -12.22 -13.64
CA SER A 306 -15.59 -13.21 -12.57
C SER A 306 -14.30 -13.40 -11.79
N ARG A 307 -13.19 -13.63 -12.51
CA ARG A 307 -11.87 -13.77 -11.90
C ARG A 307 -11.45 -12.47 -11.22
N GLY A 308 -11.58 -11.34 -11.90
CA GLY A 308 -11.20 -10.04 -11.34
C GLY A 308 -11.99 -9.67 -10.08
N ARG A 309 -13.26 -10.08 -10.00
CA ARG A 309 -14.08 -9.92 -8.79
C ARG A 309 -13.65 -10.78 -7.62
N CYS A 310 -12.92 -11.87 -7.87
CA CYS A 310 -12.39 -12.71 -6.81
C CYS A 310 -11.04 -12.20 -6.30
N LEU A 311 -10.29 -11.45 -7.11
CA LEU A 311 -8.91 -11.03 -6.83
C LEU A 311 -8.78 -9.64 -6.19
N TYR A 312 -9.82 -9.15 -5.51
CA TYR A 312 -9.75 -7.88 -4.77
C TYR A 312 -8.88 -7.97 -3.52
N ALA A 313 -8.68 -9.15 -2.95
CA ALA A 313 -7.81 -9.37 -1.80
C ALA A 313 -6.33 -9.47 -2.23
N HIS A 314 -5.48 -8.67 -1.58
CA HIS A 314 -4.04 -8.62 -1.83
C HIS A 314 -3.24 -8.56 -0.52
N ASN A 315 -1.93 -8.76 -0.59
CA ASN A 315 -1.06 -8.88 0.59
C ASN A 315 -0.98 -7.59 1.40
N HIS A 316 -1.49 -6.48 0.85
CA HIS A 316 -1.51 -5.16 1.48
C HIS A 316 -2.92 -4.68 1.81
N GLY A 317 -3.92 -5.57 1.78
CA GLY A 317 -5.30 -5.29 2.15
C GLY A 317 -6.32 -5.73 1.11
N TYR A 318 -7.47 -5.07 1.07
CA TYR A 318 -8.52 -5.32 0.09
C TYR A 318 -8.68 -4.08 -0.80
N ILE A 319 -8.65 -4.27 -2.12
CA ILE A 319 -8.73 -3.17 -3.07
C ILE A 319 -10.04 -2.42 -2.90
N GLY A 320 -9.87 -1.12 -2.76
CA GLY A 320 -10.97 -0.21 -2.57
C GLY A 320 -11.47 -0.12 -1.14
N PHE A 321 -11.15 -1.03 -0.21
CA PHE A 321 -11.51 -0.93 1.20
C PHE A 321 -10.33 -0.48 2.08
N THR A 322 -10.13 0.84 2.15
CA THR A 322 -9.03 1.45 2.92
C THR A 322 -9.55 2.39 3.99
N HIS A 323 -8.73 2.60 5.02
CA HIS A 323 -9.05 3.51 6.12
C HIS A 323 -9.39 4.92 5.58
N ASP A 324 -8.58 5.47 4.69
CA ASP A 324 -8.77 6.85 4.25
C ASP A 324 -10.01 7.05 3.36
N LEU A 325 -10.48 6.01 2.68
CA LEU A 325 -11.65 6.06 1.79
C LEU A 325 -12.97 5.77 2.53
N GLN A 326 -13.00 4.76 3.40
CA GLN A 326 -14.24 4.28 4.03
C GLN A 326 -14.34 4.57 5.53
N ASN A 327 -13.42 5.33 6.13
CA ASN A 327 -13.58 5.73 7.52
C ASN A 327 -14.55 6.92 7.69
N GLN A 328 -15.71 6.86 7.01
CA GLN A 328 -16.86 7.69 7.33
C GLN A 328 -17.63 6.98 8.46
N TRP A 329 -17.40 7.42 9.69
CA TRP A 329 -17.91 6.79 10.92
C TRP A 329 -19.45 6.78 11.04
N SER A 330 -20.15 7.37 10.08
CA SER A 330 -21.59 7.63 10.11
C SER A 330 -22.47 6.55 9.49
N ASP A 331 -21.92 5.69 8.62
CA ASP A 331 -22.76 4.82 7.80
C ASP A 331 -22.96 3.46 8.45
N ASN A 332 -24.21 3.17 8.82
CA ASN A 332 -24.61 1.83 9.20
C ASN A 332 -24.42 0.89 8.01
N PHE A 333 -23.80 -0.26 8.25
CA PHE A 333 -23.62 -1.27 7.22
C PHE A 333 -24.05 -2.65 7.69
N SER A 334 -24.39 -3.47 6.71
CA SER A 334 -24.61 -4.90 6.88
C SER A 334 -23.79 -5.66 5.85
N PHE A 335 -23.25 -6.80 6.26
CA PHE A 335 -22.69 -7.80 5.38
C PHE A 335 -23.49 -9.10 5.55
N MET A 336 -23.35 -10.03 4.62
CA MET A 336 -23.93 -11.37 4.75
C MET A 336 -22.87 -12.43 4.63
N GLN A 337 -23.18 -13.61 5.14
CA GLN A 337 -22.32 -14.77 5.07
C GLN A 337 -23.00 -15.89 4.26
N LEU A 338 -22.25 -16.48 3.34
CA LEU A 338 -22.57 -17.74 2.68
C LEU A 338 -21.60 -18.80 3.19
N SER A 339 -22.11 -19.83 3.83
CA SER A 339 -21.31 -20.93 4.38
C SER A 339 -21.47 -22.18 3.52
N GLY A 340 -20.36 -22.73 3.05
CA GLY A 340 -20.27 -24.05 2.42
C GLY A 340 -21.21 -24.24 1.23
N PRO A 341 -21.14 -23.40 0.18
CA PRO A 341 -21.92 -23.65 -1.03
C PRO A 341 -21.60 -25.03 -1.64
N LYS A 342 -20.46 -25.66 -1.28
CA LYS A 342 -20.09 -27.08 -1.49
C LYS A 342 -20.61 -27.66 -2.80
N LEU A 343 -20.48 -26.89 -3.88
CA LEU A 343 -21.12 -27.22 -5.14
C LEU A 343 -20.53 -28.55 -5.65
N GLY A 344 -21.37 -29.56 -5.84
CA GLY A 344 -20.99 -30.95 -6.15
C GLY A 344 -20.92 -31.92 -4.96
N HIS A 345 -21.52 -31.63 -3.79
CA HIS A 345 -21.42 -32.50 -2.59
C HIS A 345 -22.47 -33.63 -2.54
N ALA A 346 -23.67 -33.44 -3.10
CA ALA A 346 -24.73 -34.44 -3.02
C ALA A 346 -24.64 -35.56 -4.09
N THR A 347 -24.20 -36.76 -3.67
CA THR A 347 -24.31 -38.06 -4.39
C THR A 347 -23.45 -38.26 -5.66
N ALA A 348 -22.12 -38.23 -5.48
CA ALA A 348 -21.18 -38.99 -6.34
C ALA A 348 -21.33 -40.53 -6.22
N LEU A 349 -22.40 -41.03 -5.60
CA LEU A 349 -22.64 -42.47 -5.41
C LEU A 349 -23.50 -43.12 -6.51
N THR A 350 -23.96 -42.36 -7.53
CA THR A 350 -24.91 -42.89 -8.52
C THR A 350 -24.68 -42.52 -9.98
N GLU A 351 -23.63 -41.77 -10.36
CA GLU A 351 -23.35 -41.49 -11.77
C GLU A 351 -22.01 -42.07 -12.21
N ALA A 352 -22.06 -42.97 -13.19
CA ALA A 352 -20.94 -43.77 -13.68
C ALA A 352 -20.01 -43.02 -14.65
N ASP A 353 -20.26 -41.74 -14.93
CA ASP A 353 -19.55 -40.99 -15.97
C ASP A 353 -18.53 -39.97 -15.45
N ASN A 354 -18.42 -39.77 -14.12
CA ASN A 354 -17.57 -38.75 -13.49
C ASN A 354 -17.80 -37.31 -14.02
N ARG A 355 -18.97 -37.01 -14.61
CA ARG A 355 -19.26 -35.70 -15.24
C ARG A 355 -20.07 -34.73 -14.36
N GLY A 356 -20.35 -35.09 -13.11
CA GLY A 356 -20.93 -34.17 -12.12
C GLY A 356 -22.35 -33.66 -12.46
N GLY A 357 -23.12 -34.44 -13.22
CA GLY A 357 -24.33 -33.98 -13.90
C GLY A 357 -25.52 -33.66 -13.00
N SER A 358 -25.80 -34.41 -11.93
CA SER A 358 -27.03 -34.20 -11.14
C SER A 358 -26.89 -33.41 -9.82
N ALA A 359 -25.68 -33.31 -9.25
CA ALA A 359 -25.44 -32.60 -7.98
C ALA A 359 -25.19 -31.09 -8.17
N TRP A 360 -24.39 -30.76 -9.18
CA TRP A 360 -23.97 -29.39 -9.47
C TRP A 360 -25.17 -28.51 -9.84
N GLU A 361 -26.07 -29.00 -10.69
CA GLU A 361 -27.24 -28.24 -11.16
C GLU A 361 -28.17 -27.87 -10.00
N THR A 362 -28.44 -28.82 -9.10
CA THR A 362 -29.32 -28.63 -7.94
C THR A 362 -28.71 -27.65 -6.93
N GLU A 363 -27.45 -27.85 -6.56
CA GLU A 363 -26.77 -26.98 -5.59
C GLU A 363 -26.49 -25.60 -6.17
N SER A 364 -26.19 -25.50 -7.48
CA SER A 364 -26.07 -24.21 -8.19
C SER A 364 -27.41 -23.49 -8.24
N ALA A 365 -28.53 -24.19 -8.45
CA ALA A 365 -29.86 -23.59 -8.40
C ALA A 365 -30.18 -23.04 -7.00
N ALA A 366 -29.88 -23.80 -5.94
CA ALA A 366 -30.03 -23.34 -4.56
C ALA A 366 -29.14 -22.12 -4.25
N PHE A 367 -27.89 -22.12 -4.75
CA PHE A 367 -26.98 -20.99 -4.65
C PHE A 367 -27.57 -19.75 -5.36
N LEU A 368 -28.13 -19.91 -6.56
CA LEU A 368 -28.76 -18.82 -7.30
C LEU A 368 -29.99 -18.25 -6.58
N GLU A 369 -30.77 -19.05 -5.86
CA GLU A 369 -31.83 -18.52 -4.97
C GLU A 369 -31.25 -17.68 -3.83
N ALA A 370 -30.14 -18.09 -3.23
CA ALA A 370 -29.45 -17.27 -2.22
C ALA A 370 -28.90 -15.97 -2.84
N VAL A 371 -28.39 -16.01 -4.07
CA VAL A 371 -27.94 -14.82 -4.82
C VAL A 371 -29.10 -13.84 -5.04
N LYS A 372 -30.32 -14.30 -5.33
CA LYS A 372 -31.49 -13.41 -5.43
C LYS A 372 -31.74 -12.65 -4.13
N VAL A 373 -31.63 -13.32 -2.98
CA VAL A 373 -31.77 -12.68 -1.66
C VAL A 373 -30.65 -11.66 -1.41
N LEU A 374 -29.41 -12.00 -1.76
CA LEU A 374 -28.26 -11.09 -1.65
C LEU A 374 -28.46 -9.83 -2.49
N ASN A 375 -28.86 -9.99 -3.74
CA ASN A 375 -29.09 -8.88 -4.67
C ASN A 375 -30.26 -7.99 -4.23
N ALA A 376 -31.30 -8.58 -3.62
CA ALA A 376 -32.44 -7.83 -3.09
C ALA A 376 -32.07 -6.99 -1.86
N ARG A 377 -31.16 -7.49 -1.02
CA ARG A 377 -30.76 -6.83 0.22
C ARG A 377 -29.55 -5.89 0.10
N GLN A 378 -28.72 -6.06 -0.93
CA GLN A 378 -27.55 -5.23 -1.23
C GLN A 378 -26.61 -4.98 -0.03
N PRO A 379 -26.09 -6.04 0.63
CA PRO A 379 -25.07 -5.85 1.66
C PRO A 379 -23.81 -5.19 1.11
N ALA A 380 -23.04 -4.52 1.97
CA ALA A 380 -21.76 -3.90 1.61
C ALA A 380 -20.77 -4.91 0.98
N PHE A 381 -20.72 -6.09 1.58
CA PHE A 381 -19.96 -7.23 1.08
C PHE A 381 -20.63 -8.54 1.52
N VAL A 382 -20.28 -9.61 0.83
CA VAL A 382 -20.62 -10.99 1.20
C VAL A 382 -19.36 -11.74 1.55
N VAL A 383 -19.38 -12.41 2.70
CA VAL A 383 -18.34 -13.32 3.14
C VAL A 383 -18.69 -14.72 2.67
N ILE A 384 -17.80 -15.35 1.91
CA ILE A 384 -17.96 -16.70 1.42
C ILE A 384 -16.95 -17.58 2.17
N CYS A 385 -17.48 -18.47 3.02
CA CYS A 385 -16.70 -19.31 3.92
C CYS A 385 -16.84 -20.79 3.56
N GLY A 386 -15.79 -21.57 3.84
CA GLY A 386 -15.82 -23.04 3.77
C GLY A 386 -15.17 -23.59 2.50
N ASP A 387 -15.66 -24.77 2.08
CA ASP A 387 -15.31 -25.40 0.81
C ASP A 387 -16.31 -24.95 -0.26
N PHE A 388 -15.82 -24.23 -1.27
CA PHE A 388 -16.68 -23.55 -2.23
C PHE A 388 -17.26 -24.48 -3.32
N ILE A 389 -16.43 -25.42 -3.79
CA ILE A 389 -16.67 -26.20 -5.02
C ILE A 389 -16.47 -27.70 -4.84
N ASN A 390 -16.25 -28.15 -3.60
CA ASN A 390 -16.04 -29.56 -3.25
C ASN A 390 -14.93 -30.23 -4.10
N ALA A 391 -13.85 -29.48 -4.36
CA ALA A 391 -12.73 -29.93 -5.18
C ALA A 391 -11.43 -29.26 -4.75
N LYS A 392 -10.32 -30.00 -4.88
CA LYS A 392 -8.98 -29.59 -4.44
C LYS A 392 -8.11 -29.24 -5.63
N PRO A 393 -7.07 -28.38 -5.49
CA PRO A 393 -6.22 -27.97 -6.62
C PRO A 393 -5.39 -29.08 -7.31
N ARG A 394 -5.49 -30.31 -6.79
CA ARG A 394 -4.91 -31.54 -7.33
C ARG A 394 -5.90 -32.39 -8.15
N ASP A 395 -7.19 -32.11 -8.04
CA ASP A 395 -8.24 -32.87 -8.70
C ASP A 395 -8.34 -32.45 -10.17
N GLU A 396 -8.63 -33.40 -11.07
CA GLU A 396 -8.61 -33.21 -12.53
C GLU A 396 -9.53 -32.06 -13.00
N PHE A 397 -10.69 -31.90 -12.36
CA PHE A 397 -11.71 -30.93 -12.76
C PHE A 397 -11.72 -29.64 -11.93
N TYR A 398 -10.74 -29.45 -11.05
CA TYR A 398 -10.67 -28.28 -10.16
C TYR A 398 -10.81 -26.96 -10.92
N ASP A 399 -10.02 -26.78 -11.99
CA ASP A 399 -10.04 -25.55 -12.78
C ASP A 399 -11.40 -25.29 -13.42
N ALA A 400 -12.06 -26.33 -13.92
CA ALA A 400 -13.38 -26.22 -14.53
C ALA A 400 -14.45 -25.84 -13.49
N GLN A 401 -14.42 -26.46 -12.30
CA GLN A 401 -15.36 -26.15 -11.22
C GLN A 401 -15.12 -24.76 -10.63
N VAL A 402 -13.86 -24.32 -10.48
CA VAL A 402 -13.55 -22.95 -10.07
C VAL A 402 -14.11 -21.95 -11.07
N VAL A 403 -13.90 -22.17 -12.38
CA VAL A 403 -14.44 -21.27 -13.42
C VAL A 403 -15.96 -21.24 -13.36
N ALA A 404 -16.62 -22.39 -13.26
CA ALA A 404 -18.07 -22.46 -13.16
C ALA A 404 -18.61 -21.72 -11.91
N PHE A 405 -17.95 -21.88 -10.76
CA PHE A 405 -18.29 -21.15 -9.55
C PHE A 405 -18.07 -19.64 -9.68
N GLN A 406 -16.95 -19.22 -10.27
CA GLN A 406 -16.69 -17.80 -10.51
C GLN A 406 -17.77 -17.19 -11.43
N GLU A 407 -18.26 -17.92 -12.43
CA GLU A 407 -19.40 -17.47 -13.26
C GLU A 407 -20.72 -17.38 -12.48
N LEU A 408 -20.98 -18.29 -11.54
CA LEU A 408 -22.13 -18.15 -10.64
C LEU A 408 -22.02 -16.89 -9.77
N LEU A 409 -20.82 -16.55 -9.29
CA LEU A 409 -20.57 -15.33 -8.53
C LEU A 409 -20.82 -14.05 -9.35
N ASN A 410 -20.71 -14.10 -10.69
CA ASN A 410 -21.06 -12.95 -11.53
C ASN A 410 -22.54 -12.58 -11.46
N GLN A 411 -23.41 -13.49 -11.04
CA GLN A 411 -24.84 -13.21 -10.83
C GLN A 411 -25.09 -12.35 -9.60
N ILE A 412 -24.13 -12.26 -8.67
CA ILE A 412 -24.19 -11.32 -7.54
C ILE A 412 -23.99 -9.91 -8.06
N ASN A 413 -24.82 -8.95 -7.64
CA ASN A 413 -24.76 -7.56 -8.05
C ASN A 413 -23.30 -7.04 -7.92
N PRO A 414 -22.73 -6.42 -8.96
CA PRO A 414 -21.34 -5.95 -8.95
C PRO A 414 -20.97 -5.00 -7.80
N GLN A 415 -21.93 -4.27 -7.24
CA GLN A 415 -21.72 -3.38 -6.10
C GLN A 415 -21.37 -4.15 -4.82
N ILE A 416 -21.83 -5.40 -4.70
CA ILE A 416 -21.55 -6.25 -3.54
C ILE A 416 -20.14 -6.82 -3.70
N ARG A 417 -19.26 -6.48 -2.75
CA ARG A 417 -17.89 -6.99 -2.70
C ARG A 417 -17.84 -8.44 -2.19
N LEU A 418 -16.90 -9.22 -2.73
CA LEU A 418 -16.73 -10.64 -2.39
C LEU A 418 -15.53 -10.79 -1.45
N VAL A 419 -15.74 -11.37 -0.28
CA VAL A 419 -14.70 -11.64 0.73
C VAL A 419 -14.62 -13.14 0.94
N PHE A 420 -13.46 -13.74 0.66
CA PHE A 420 -13.26 -15.18 0.79
C PHE A 420 -12.54 -15.51 2.10
N ALA A 421 -13.03 -16.53 2.80
CA ALA A 421 -12.38 -17.09 3.98
C ALA A 421 -12.24 -18.62 3.82
N ALA A 422 -11.03 -19.09 3.58
CA ALA A 422 -10.74 -20.49 3.23
C ALA A 422 -11.05 -21.49 4.37
N GLY A 423 -11.73 -22.59 4.03
CA GLY A 423 -12.10 -23.71 4.93
C GLY A 423 -11.14 -24.91 4.89
N SER A 424 -11.33 -25.91 5.78
CA SER A 424 -10.30 -26.92 6.20
C SER A 424 -9.74 -27.78 5.09
N ASP A 425 -10.50 -27.91 4.01
CA ASP A 425 -10.28 -28.91 2.97
C ASP A 425 -9.93 -28.31 1.62
N GLU A 426 -9.78 -26.98 1.52
CA GLU A 426 -9.48 -26.25 0.28
C GLU A 426 -8.09 -26.57 -0.29
N PHE A 427 -7.08 -26.79 0.57
CA PHE A 427 -5.71 -27.14 0.16
C PHE A 427 -4.92 -27.80 1.29
N GLY A 428 -3.92 -28.61 0.93
CA GLY A 428 -3.09 -29.38 1.88
C GLY A 428 -1.59 -29.14 1.80
N ASN A 429 -1.11 -28.32 0.86
CA ASN A 429 0.33 -28.00 0.71
C ASN A 429 0.54 -26.59 0.10
N LYS A 430 1.80 -26.11 0.10
CA LYS A 430 2.14 -24.76 -0.39
C LYS A 430 1.78 -24.52 -1.85
N ASN A 431 1.93 -25.51 -2.74
CA ASN A 431 1.59 -25.37 -4.16
C ASN A 431 0.08 -25.22 -4.37
N GLU A 432 -0.72 -25.98 -3.61
CA GLU A 432 -2.17 -25.88 -3.62
C GLU A 432 -2.65 -24.53 -3.04
N LEU A 433 -1.99 -24.01 -1.99
CA LEU A 433 -2.24 -22.67 -1.46
C LEU A 433 -1.97 -21.58 -2.53
N THR A 434 -0.84 -21.65 -3.25
CA THR A 434 -0.54 -20.70 -4.34
C THR A 434 -1.62 -20.74 -5.42
N LYS A 435 -2.03 -21.94 -5.85
CA LYS A 435 -3.12 -22.09 -6.83
C LYS A 435 -4.43 -21.49 -6.33
N TYR A 436 -4.77 -21.67 -5.06
CA TYR A 436 -5.95 -21.05 -4.46
C TYR A 436 -5.85 -19.52 -4.52
N GLN A 437 -4.70 -18.95 -4.14
CA GLN A 437 -4.50 -17.50 -4.13
C GLN A 437 -4.58 -16.88 -5.52
N GLU A 438 -4.11 -17.58 -6.55
CA GLU A 438 -4.25 -17.15 -7.95
C GLU A 438 -5.72 -17.05 -8.41
N ARG A 439 -6.65 -17.74 -7.73
CA ARG A 439 -8.08 -17.79 -8.08
C ARG A 439 -8.95 -16.89 -7.20
N PHE A 440 -8.64 -16.77 -5.90
CA PHE A 440 -9.48 -16.10 -4.91
C PHE A 440 -8.78 -14.96 -4.15
N GLY A 441 -7.54 -14.64 -4.51
CA GLY A 441 -6.75 -13.60 -3.87
C GLY A 441 -6.07 -14.11 -2.62
N ASP A 442 -5.46 -13.22 -1.84
CA ASP A 442 -4.70 -13.66 -0.68
C ASP A 442 -5.57 -14.35 0.38
N ALA A 443 -5.03 -15.43 0.95
CA ALA A 443 -5.78 -16.25 1.91
C ALA A 443 -5.88 -15.61 3.31
N ARG A 444 -5.10 -14.55 3.56
CA ARG A 444 -5.17 -13.70 4.75
C ARG A 444 -5.00 -12.25 4.34
N PHE A 445 -5.87 -11.37 4.82
CA PHE A 445 -5.83 -9.95 4.50
C PHE A 445 -6.73 -9.19 5.48
N SER A 446 -6.62 -7.87 5.50
CA SER A 446 -7.47 -7.02 6.32
C SER A 446 -7.95 -5.82 5.52
N PHE A 447 -9.06 -5.23 5.95
CA PHE A 447 -9.62 -4.06 5.29
C PHE A 447 -10.44 -3.23 6.26
N TRP A 448 -10.76 -2.01 5.82
CA TRP A 448 -11.54 -1.05 6.60
C TRP A 448 -12.87 -0.79 5.92
N TYR A 449 -13.94 -0.77 6.71
CA TYR A 449 -15.26 -0.41 6.22
C TYR A 449 -16.12 0.20 7.33
N GLY A 450 -16.64 1.41 7.14
CA GLY A 450 -17.51 2.07 8.12
C GLY A 450 -16.86 2.23 9.51
N GLY A 451 -15.56 2.48 9.56
CA GLY A 451 -14.77 2.55 10.80
C GLY A 451 -14.58 1.22 11.53
N ILE A 452 -14.94 0.10 10.93
CA ILE A 452 -14.65 -1.25 11.43
C ILE A 452 -13.40 -1.79 10.74
N LYS A 453 -12.55 -2.44 11.53
CA LYS A 453 -11.41 -3.20 11.03
C LYS A 453 -11.82 -4.65 10.82
N CYS A 454 -11.87 -5.11 9.58
CA CYS A 454 -12.12 -6.51 9.25
C CYS A 454 -10.79 -7.23 9.01
N ILE A 455 -10.58 -8.37 9.68
CA ILE A 455 -9.38 -9.19 9.59
C ILE A 455 -9.82 -10.59 9.14
N VAL A 456 -9.37 -11.01 7.96
CA VAL A 456 -9.63 -12.34 7.40
C VAL A 456 -8.41 -13.21 7.67
N VAL A 457 -8.62 -14.34 8.34
CA VAL A 457 -7.56 -15.29 8.69
C VAL A 457 -7.68 -16.58 7.87
N ASN A 458 -6.54 -17.10 7.44
CA ASN A 458 -6.49 -18.41 6.82
C ASN A 458 -6.50 -19.48 7.93
N THR A 459 -7.64 -20.15 8.10
CA THR A 459 -7.75 -21.24 9.09
C THR A 459 -7.23 -22.58 8.58
N VAL A 460 -7.07 -22.74 7.27
CA VAL A 460 -6.59 -23.99 6.64
C VAL A 460 -5.14 -24.26 7.04
N ILE A 461 -4.29 -23.24 7.02
CA ILE A 461 -2.90 -23.36 7.45
C ILE A 461 -2.78 -23.71 8.94
N LEU A 462 -3.76 -23.30 9.78
CA LEU A 462 -3.81 -23.66 11.19
C LEU A 462 -4.18 -25.14 11.38
N CYS A 463 -5.13 -25.64 10.57
CA CYS A 463 -5.51 -27.06 10.57
C CYS A 463 -4.37 -27.98 10.09
N HIS A 464 -3.49 -27.48 9.23
CA HIS A 464 -2.37 -28.22 8.63
C HIS A 464 -1.00 -27.68 9.07
N GLU A 465 -0.88 -27.23 10.33
CA GLU A 465 0.31 -26.54 10.86
C GLU A 465 1.64 -27.27 10.57
N LYS A 466 1.63 -28.60 10.57
CA LYS A 466 2.80 -29.43 10.22
C LYS A 466 3.41 -29.06 8.87
N TYR A 467 2.61 -28.65 7.89
CA TYR A 467 3.02 -28.32 6.53
C TYR A 467 3.20 -26.80 6.30
N PHE A 468 2.68 -25.98 7.21
CA PHE A 468 2.57 -24.52 7.05
C PHE A 468 3.17 -23.73 8.22
N LYS A 469 4.18 -24.29 8.89
CA LYS A 469 4.75 -23.71 10.12
C LYS A 469 5.17 -22.24 9.96
N GLU A 470 5.80 -21.90 8.84
CA GLU A 470 6.25 -20.53 8.53
C GLU A 470 5.05 -19.60 8.28
N GLU A 471 4.06 -20.06 7.54
CA GLU A 471 2.85 -19.30 7.23
C GLU A 471 2.03 -19.04 8.48
N VAL A 472 1.93 -20.02 9.38
CA VAL A 472 1.25 -19.88 10.68
C VAL A 472 1.95 -18.85 11.57
N ALA A 473 3.29 -18.91 11.66
CA ALA A 473 4.06 -17.90 12.39
C ALA A 473 3.84 -16.50 11.81
N ALA A 474 3.95 -16.36 10.49
CA ALA A 474 3.73 -15.09 9.80
C ALA A 474 2.30 -14.57 9.97
N GLN A 475 1.28 -15.45 9.96
CA GLN A 475 -0.12 -15.04 10.16
C GLN A 475 -0.34 -14.57 11.60
N THR A 476 0.25 -15.28 12.56
CA THR A 476 0.13 -14.94 13.98
C THR A 476 0.75 -13.57 14.26
N GLU A 477 1.94 -13.30 13.74
CA GLU A 477 2.58 -11.99 13.88
C GLU A 477 1.79 -10.88 13.20
N TRP A 478 1.38 -11.10 11.94
CA TRP A 478 0.56 -10.14 11.19
C TRP A 478 -0.77 -9.85 11.88
N MET A 479 -1.48 -10.89 12.34
CA MET A 479 -2.78 -10.75 13.00
C MET A 479 -2.68 -9.94 14.29
N LYS A 480 -1.60 -10.13 15.09
CA LYS A 480 -1.36 -9.31 16.29
C LYS A 480 -1.23 -7.83 15.94
N LYS A 481 -0.41 -7.51 14.93
CA LYS A 481 -0.25 -6.12 14.44
C LYS A 481 -1.58 -5.53 14.00
N GLU A 482 -2.40 -6.30 13.27
CA GLU A 482 -3.70 -5.83 12.79
C GLU A 482 -4.74 -5.65 13.91
N LEU A 483 -4.72 -6.49 14.94
CA LEU A 483 -5.55 -6.32 16.14
C LEU A 483 -5.14 -5.07 16.94
N GLU A 484 -3.84 -4.83 17.10
CA GLU A 484 -3.32 -3.61 17.74
C GLU A 484 -3.72 -2.36 16.94
N ASN A 485 -3.55 -2.40 15.61
CA ASN A 485 -4.01 -1.34 14.70
C ASN A 485 -5.53 -1.09 14.84
N GLY A 486 -6.33 -2.16 14.94
CA GLY A 486 -7.77 -2.07 15.16
C GLY A 486 -8.14 -1.40 16.48
N LYS A 487 -7.49 -1.78 17.58
CA LYS A 487 -7.73 -1.18 18.92
C LYS A 487 -7.48 0.33 18.97
N LEU A 488 -6.56 0.84 18.15
CA LEU A 488 -6.15 2.24 18.17
C LEU A 488 -7.11 3.15 17.40
N CYS A 489 -7.67 2.67 16.29
CA CYS A 489 -8.33 3.52 15.30
C CYS A 489 -9.71 3.03 14.85
N ALA A 490 -10.08 1.79 15.15
CA ALA A 490 -11.38 1.25 14.76
C ALA A 490 -12.43 1.46 15.86
N ARG A 491 -13.68 1.65 15.44
CA ARG A 491 -14.86 1.57 16.33
C ARG A 491 -15.08 0.15 16.87
N GLY A 492 -14.66 -0.84 16.09
CA GLY A 492 -14.74 -2.25 16.42
C GLY A 492 -13.87 -3.07 15.48
N THR A 493 -13.49 -4.26 15.92
CA THR A 493 -12.69 -5.19 15.11
C THR A 493 -13.47 -6.47 14.88
N VAL A 494 -13.47 -6.93 13.65
CA VAL A 494 -14.18 -8.14 13.23
C VAL A 494 -13.15 -9.12 12.68
N VAL A 495 -13.14 -10.33 13.25
CA VAL A 495 -12.30 -11.43 12.74
C VAL A 495 -13.19 -12.41 11.98
N ILE A 496 -12.82 -12.67 10.73
CA ILE A 496 -13.52 -13.55 9.80
C ILE A 496 -12.65 -14.79 9.58
N SER A 497 -13.22 -15.96 9.80
CA SER A 497 -12.53 -17.24 9.66
C SER A 497 -13.42 -18.29 9.00
N GLY A 498 -12.79 -19.21 8.26
CA GLY A 498 -13.50 -20.36 7.66
C GLY A 498 -13.89 -21.42 8.69
N HIS A 499 -13.39 -21.33 9.93
CA HIS A 499 -13.68 -22.21 11.06
C HIS A 499 -13.90 -21.44 12.36
N SER A 500 -14.51 -22.10 13.34
CA SER A 500 -14.56 -21.61 14.73
C SER A 500 -13.15 -21.49 15.32
N LEU A 501 -12.76 -20.26 15.67
CA LEU A 501 -11.53 -20.00 16.41
C LEU A 501 -11.75 -20.36 17.88
N ARG A 502 -10.96 -21.30 18.41
CA ARG A 502 -10.93 -21.56 19.86
C ARG A 502 -10.26 -20.38 20.55
N PRO A 503 -10.72 -19.93 21.73
CA PRO A 503 -10.10 -18.83 22.49
C PRO A 503 -8.60 -19.02 22.74
N THR A 504 -8.14 -20.28 22.90
CA THR A 504 -6.73 -20.63 23.08
C THR A 504 -5.84 -20.35 21.86
N MET A 505 -6.42 -20.23 20.66
CA MET A 505 -5.69 -19.83 19.44
C MET A 505 -5.50 -18.30 19.35
N LEU A 506 -6.27 -17.53 20.13
CA LEU A 506 -6.20 -16.07 20.20
C LEU A 506 -5.30 -15.61 21.35
N SER A 507 -5.14 -16.43 22.40
CA SER A 507 -4.22 -16.18 23.51
C SER A 507 -2.81 -16.69 23.18
N THR A 508 -1.92 -15.82 22.70
CA THR A 508 -0.51 -16.21 22.63
C THR A 508 0.13 -16.09 24.02
N ASN A 509 0.12 -17.17 24.78
CA ASN A 509 1.19 -17.48 25.72
C ASN A 509 1.52 -18.97 25.59
N THR A 510 2.80 -19.24 25.39
CA THR A 510 3.39 -20.57 25.21
C THR A 510 2.94 -21.60 26.25
N VAL A 511 2.73 -22.82 25.76
CA VAL A 511 2.35 -24.06 26.46
C VAL A 511 3.01 -24.25 27.83
N ASN A 512 2.21 -24.64 28.83
CA ASN A 512 2.60 -25.68 29.76
C ASN A 512 1.40 -26.61 30.04
N ASN A 513 1.65 -27.91 29.93
CA ASN A 513 0.73 -28.97 30.34
C ASN A 513 0.52 -28.93 31.86
N ASN A 514 -0.71 -29.25 32.25
CA ASN A 514 -1.26 -29.26 33.61
C ASN A 514 -1.66 -27.88 34.14
N ASP A 515 -2.92 -27.48 33.91
CA ASP A 515 -3.81 -27.24 35.04
C ASP A 515 -5.27 -27.02 34.62
N ARG A 516 -6.16 -27.44 35.52
CA ARG A 516 -7.62 -27.38 35.41
C ARG A 516 -8.12 -25.93 35.36
N ALA A 517 -9.16 -25.74 34.54
CA ALA A 517 -10.26 -24.79 34.69
C ALA A 517 -9.96 -23.52 35.51
N THR A 518 -9.61 -22.43 34.82
CA THR A 518 -9.98 -21.07 35.24
C THR A 518 -10.36 -20.25 34.01
N SER A 519 -11.54 -19.65 34.07
CA SER A 519 -11.98 -18.58 33.19
C SER A 519 -11.01 -17.41 33.29
N ASN A 520 -10.46 -16.94 32.18
CA ASN A 520 -10.05 -15.54 32.02
C ASN A 520 -9.97 -15.14 30.53
N SER A 521 -10.95 -14.30 30.18
CA SER A 521 -10.90 -13.16 29.27
C SER A 521 -9.51 -12.73 28.75
N ASP A 522 -9.20 -13.05 27.50
CA ASP A 522 -8.17 -12.34 26.71
C ASP A 522 -8.57 -12.23 25.22
N ILE A 523 -9.88 -12.23 24.94
CA ILE A 523 -10.40 -11.64 23.71
C ILE A 523 -10.80 -10.21 24.09
N PRO A 524 -10.23 -9.16 23.47
CA PRO A 524 -10.66 -7.79 23.75
C PRO A 524 -12.18 -7.68 23.58
N GLU A 525 -12.89 -6.98 24.47
CA GLU A 525 -14.36 -6.79 24.40
C GLU A 525 -14.86 -6.24 23.04
N GLN A 526 -13.96 -5.73 22.20
CA GLN A 526 -14.23 -5.15 20.88
C GLN A 526 -14.06 -6.13 19.69
N VAL A 527 -13.75 -7.41 19.92
CA VAL A 527 -13.59 -8.40 18.85
C VAL A 527 -14.90 -9.18 18.65
N CYS A 528 -15.63 -8.87 17.58
CA CYS A 528 -16.72 -9.72 17.11
C CYS A 528 -16.16 -10.77 16.15
N THR A 529 -16.10 -12.03 16.58
CA THR A 529 -15.71 -13.12 15.69
C THR A 529 -16.92 -13.57 14.88
N ILE A 530 -16.84 -13.47 13.55
CA ILE A 530 -17.81 -14.12 12.66
C ILE A 530 -17.27 -15.52 12.41
N VAL A 531 -17.95 -16.48 13.03
CA VAL A 531 -17.63 -17.90 12.96
C VAL A 531 -18.64 -18.59 12.03
N SER A 532 -18.15 -19.46 11.15
CA SER A 532 -18.94 -20.36 10.30
C SER A 532 -19.91 -21.24 11.08
#